data_AF-A0AAD9X099-F1
#
_entry.id   AF-A0AAD9X099-F1
#
_cell.length_a   1.000
_cell.length_b   1.000
_cell.length_c   1.000
_cell.angle_alpha   90.00
_cell.angle_beta   90.00
_cell.angle_gamma   90.00
#
_symmetry.space_group_name_H-M   'P 1'
#
loop_
_entity.id
_entity.type
_entity.pdbx_description
1 polymer ?
#
loop_
_entity_poly.entity_id
_entity_poly.type
_entity_poly.pdbx_seq_one_letter_code
_entity_poly.pdbx_strand_id
1 'polypeptide(L)'
;MGNSQNRNGKGKGKTDTYQQWTMDTSNLLLGLLAEAMKIGLHDTNGSLSKMIVENFILPHLNAKTRFPKTYSTDSISTNFERIYNLMKKRERQRETERQRD
;
A
#
# COMPACT_ATOMS: atom_id res chain seq x y z
N MET A 1 5.29 43.58 -5.91
CA MET A 1 3.94 43.25 -6.40
C MET A 1 3.84 41.75 -6.54
N GLY A 2 2.88 41.14 -5.84
CA GLY A 2 2.76 39.70 -5.72
C GLY A 2 2.02 39.04 -6.89
N ASN A 3 2.33 37.75 -7.03
CA ASN A 3 1.55 36.65 -7.58
C ASN A 3 1.13 36.70 -9.06
N SER A 4 1.59 35.71 -9.83
CA SER A 4 0.82 35.21 -10.98
C SER A 4 0.83 33.69 -10.98
N GLN A 5 -0.33 33.17 -10.58
CA GLN A 5 -0.72 31.76 -10.58
C GLN A 5 -0.52 31.14 -11.96
N ASN A 6 0.30 30.09 -12.01
CA ASN A 6 0.34 29.16 -13.12
C ASN A 6 -1.00 28.40 -13.18
N ARG A 7 -1.84 28.78 -14.14
CA ARG A 7 -3.01 28.03 -14.57
C ARG A 7 -2.57 26.97 -15.59
N ASN A 8 -2.41 25.73 -15.13
CA ASN A 8 -2.52 24.53 -15.96
C ASN A 8 -3.67 23.72 -15.35
N GLY A 9 -4.81 23.46 -15.98
CA GLY A 9 -4.98 23.06 -17.37
C GLY A 9 -5.48 21.61 -17.37
N LYS A 10 -6.81 21.44 -17.26
CA LYS A 10 -7.61 20.26 -17.66
C LYS A 10 -6.96 18.88 -17.47
N GLY A 11 -7.09 18.33 -16.26
CA GLY A 11 -7.12 16.87 -16.06
C GLY A 11 -8.57 16.44 -15.86
N LYS A 12 -9.13 15.67 -16.79
CA LYS A 12 -10.43 15.00 -16.67
C LYS A 12 -10.58 14.46 -15.25
N GLY A 13 -11.59 14.95 -14.52
CA GLY A 13 -12.08 14.32 -13.30
C GLY A 13 -12.54 12.92 -13.66
N LYS A 14 -11.62 11.96 -13.66
CA LYS A 14 -11.97 10.57 -13.44
C LYS A 14 -12.51 10.57 -12.03
N THR A 15 -13.81 10.35 -11.90
CA THR A 15 -14.46 10.02 -10.65
C THR A 15 -13.56 9.02 -9.94
N ASP A 16 -12.87 9.49 -8.91
CA ASP A 16 -11.84 8.74 -8.18
C ASP A 16 -12.49 7.76 -7.20
N THR A 17 -13.54 7.09 -7.69
CA THR A 17 -14.27 6.00 -7.05
C THR A 17 -13.52 4.68 -7.20
N TYR A 18 -12.28 4.71 -7.71
CA TYR A 18 -11.38 3.56 -7.69
C TYR A 18 -10.80 3.46 -6.29
N GLN A 19 -11.49 2.72 -5.39
CA GLN A 19 -11.13 2.40 -4.01
C GLN A 19 -9.70 2.81 -3.62
N GLN A 20 -9.51 4.10 -3.33
CA GLN A 20 -8.16 4.63 -3.19
C GLN A 20 -7.46 3.93 -2.03
N TRP A 21 -6.32 3.33 -2.33
CA TRP A 21 -5.40 2.82 -1.33
C TRP A 21 -4.67 4.04 -0.75
N THR A 22 -5.09 4.49 0.43
CA THR A 22 -4.41 5.58 1.13
C THR A 22 -3.08 5.09 1.68
N MET A 23 -2.14 6.00 1.94
CA MET A 23 -0.86 5.66 2.55
C MET A 23 -1.04 4.89 3.87
N ASP A 24 -2.02 5.27 4.68
CA ASP A 24 -2.34 4.58 5.94
C ASP A 24 -2.84 3.16 5.70
N THR A 25 -3.72 2.97 4.71
CA THR A 25 -4.24 1.64 4.34
C THR A 25 -3.12 0.74 3.81
N SER A 26 -2.19 1.30 3.02
CA SER A 26 -1.04 0.58 2.49
C SER A 26 -0.01 0.25 3.57
N ASN A 27 0.24 1.15 4.52
CA ASN A 27 1.10 0.89 5.67
C ASN A 27 0.49 -0.19 6.58
N LEU A 28 -0.82 -0.15 6.81
CA LEU A 28 -1.53 -1.17 7.56
C LEU A 28 -1.43 -2.53 6.88
N LEU A 29 -1.66 -2.60 5.57
CA LEU A 29 -1.46 -3.83 4.81
C LEU A 29 -0.04 -4.37 5.00
N LEU A 30 0.98 -3.52 4.84
CA LEU A 30 2.37 -3.93 5.06
C LEU A 30 2.62 -4.46 6.47
N GLY A 31 2.07 -3.79 7.49
CA GLY A 31 2.16 -4.23 8.88
C GLY A 31 1.55 -5.61 9.10
N LEU A 32 0.36 -5.85 8.56
CA LEU A 32 -0.35 -7.13 8.66
C LEU A 32 0.37 -8.25 7.93
N LEU A 33 0.96 -7.97 6.76
CA LEU A 33 1.77 -8.94 6.02
C LEU A 33 3.03 -9.32 6.80
N ALA A 34 3.73 -8.32 7.36
CA ALA A 34 4.92 -8.56 8.18
C ALA A 34 4.58 -9.30 9.47
N GLU A 35 3.45 -8.99 10.09
CA GLU A 35 2.95 -9.68 11.27
C GLU A 35 2.62 -11.14 10.96
N ALA A 36 1.84 -11.42 9.90
CA ALA A 36 1.54 -12.77 9.44
C ALA A 36 2.82 -13.62 9.24
N MET A 37 3.84 -13.04 8.59
CA MET A 37 5.14 -13.71 8.42
C MET A 37 5.84 -13.97 9.76
N LYS A 38 5.84 -13.00 10.68
CA LYS A 38 6.46 -13.14 12.01
C LYS A 38 5.81 -14.22 12.86
N ILE A 39 4.48 -14.36 12.80
CA ILE A 39 3.73 -15.37 13.56
C ILE A 39 3.69 -16.75 12.88
N GLY A 40 4.39 -16.92 11.75
CA GLY A 40 4.46 -18.19 11.03
C GLY A 40 3.22 -18.49 10.17
N LEU A 41 2.36 -17.50 9.90
CA LEU A 41 1.28 -17.65 8.94
C LEU A 41 1.83 -17.46 7.52
N HIS A 42 2.42 -18.53 6.99
CA HIS A 42 2.82 -18.66 5.59
C HIS A 42 2.63 -20.11 5.14
N ASP A 43 2.53 -20.33 3.84
CA ASP A 43 2.49 -21.67 3.27
C ASP A 43 3.89 -22.33 3.31
N THR A 44 3.96 -23.59 2.85
CA THR A 44 5.20 -24.37 2.81
C THR A 44 6.31 -23.74 1.96
N ASN A 45 5.97 -22.77 1.10
CA ASN A 45 6.91 -22.05 0.24
C ASN A 45 7.30 -20.69 0.82
N GLY A 46 6.89 -20.36 2.05
CA GLY A 46 7.16 -19.04 2.65
C GLY A 46 6.28 -17.93 2.09
N SER A 47 5.20 -18.26 1.38
CA SER A 47 4.30 -17.30 0.75
C SER A 47 2.99 -17.16 1.52
N LEU A 48 2.39 -15.98 1.47
CA LEU A 48 1.07 -15.75 2.03
C LEU A 48 0.02 -16.32 1.09
N SER A 49 -0.52 -17.47 1.45
CA SER A 49 -1.59 -18.11 0.67
C SER A 49 -2.83 -17.23 0.64
N LYS A 50 -3.65 -17.39 -0.41
CA LYS A 50 -4.95 -16.72 -0.54
C LYS A 50 -5.79 -16.82 0.75
N MET A 51 -5.79 -18.00 1.37
CA MET A 51 -6.54 -18.27 2.60
C MET A 51 -6.07 -17.40 3.77
N ILE A 52 -4.77 -17.20 3.93
CA ILE A 52 -4.21 -16.32 4.95
C ILE A 52 -4.60 -14.87 4.66
N VAL A 53 -4.57 -14.45 3.39
CA VAL A 53 -4.98 -13.10 3.02
C VAL A 53 -6.46 -12.88 3.28
N GLU A 54 -7.33 -13.82 2.94
CA GLU A 54 -8.78 -13.71 3.13
C GLU A 54 -9.21 -13.79 4.60
N ASN A 55 -8.57 -14.64 5.41
CA ASN A 55 -8.99 -14.90 6.78
C ASN A 55 -8.25 -14.07 7.83
N PHE A 56 -7.02 -13.63 7.55
CA PHE A 56 -6.22 -12.84 8.48
C PHE A 56 -6.07 -11.39 8.00
N ILE A 57 -5.56 -11.18 6.78
CA ILE A 57 -5.21 -9.83 6.32
C ILE A 57 -6.46 -8.98 6.05
N LEU A 58 -7.43 -9.48 5.28
CA LEU A 58 -8.60 -8.71 4.89
C LEU A 58 -9.49 -8.30 6.06
N PRO A 59 -9.79 -9.15 7.06
CA PRO A 59 -10.61 -8.74 8.21
C PRO A 59 -9.94 -7.62 9.01
N HIS A 60 -8.64 -7.73 9.29
CA HIS A 60 -7.90 -6.72 10.04
C HIS A 60 -7.73 -5.42 9.26
N LEU A 61 -7.51 -5.53 7.95
CA LEU A 61 -7.43 -4.38 7.06
C LEU A 61 -8.78 -3.66 7.04
N ASN A 62 -9.86 -4.38 6.72
CA ASN A 62 -11.20 -3.83 6.54
C ASN A 62 -11.77 -3.25 7.83
N ALA A 63 -11.43 -3.81 9.00
CA ALA A 63 -11.81 -3.26 10.30
C ALA A 63 -11.30 -1.82 10.52
N LYS A 64 -10.23 -1.42 9.83
CA LYS A 64 -9.60 -0.09 9.97
C LYS A 64 -9.78 0.79 8.74
N THR A 65 -10.44 0.30 7.68
CA THR A 65 -10.72 1.11 6.48
C THR A 65 -12.18 1.51 6.41
N ARG A 66 -12.47 2.68 5.82
CA ARG A 66 -13.85 3.06 5.46
C ARG A 66 -14.39 2.33 4.23
N PHE A 67 -13.51 1.71 3.44
CA PHE A 67 -13.84 1.06 2.16
C PHE A 67 -13.30 -0.36 2.13
N PRO A 68 -14.14 -1.38 2.42
CA PRO A 68 -13.72 -2.77 2.47
C PRO A 68 -13.00 -3.21 1.20
N LYS A 69 -11.79 -3.73 1.37
CA LYS A 69 -10.98 -4.33 0.31
C LYS A 69 -11.36 -5.80 0.15
N THR A 70 -11.21 -6.29 -1.08
CA THR A 70 -11.45 -7.68 -1.44
C THR A 70 -10.18 -8.33 -1.96
N TYR A 71 -10.14 -9.67 -1.95
CA TYR A 71 -9.10 -10.46 -2.61
C TYR A 71 -9.31 -10.45 -4.13
N SER A 72 -9.39 -9.27 -4.74
CA SER A 72 -9.28 -9.17 -6.19
C SER A 72 -7.79 -9.22 -6.52
N THR A 73 -7.43 -10.07 -7.49
CA THR A 73 -6.06 -10.19 -8.00
C THR A 73 -5.51 -8.84 -8.45
N ASP A 74 -6.36 -8.02 -9.07
CA ASP A 74 -5.98 -6.69 -9.56
C ASP A 74 -5.76 -5.70 -8.42
N SER A 75 -6.60 -5.74 -7.38
CA SER A 75 -6.51 -4.79 -6.25
C SER A 75 -5.28 -5.05 -5.38
N ILE A 76 -5.04 -6.33 -5.05
CA ILE A 76 -3.95 -6.71 -4.15
C ILE A 76 -2.60 -6.72 -4.89
N SER A 77 -2.51 -7.28 -6.10
CA SER A 77 -1.26 -7.34 -6.88
C SER A 77 -0.74 -5.94 -7.23
N THR A 78 -1.62 -5.06 -7.75
CA THR A 78 -1.23 -3.67 -8.05
C THR A 78 -0.82 -2.91 -6.78
N ASN A 79 -1.43 -3.22 -5.62
CA ASN A 79 -1.04 -2.56 -4.38
C ASN A 79 0.30 -3.09 -3.82
N PHE A 80 0.58 -4.38 -3.98
CA PHE A 80 1.91 -4.95 -3.66
C PHE A 80 3.01 -4.25 -4.44
N GLU A 81 2.83 -4.05 -5.75
CA GLU A 81 3.80 -3.35 -6.58
C GLU A 81 4.01 -1.91 -6.12
N ARG A 82 2.94 -1.19 -5.75
CA ARG A 82 3.05 0.16 -5.16
C ARG A 82 3.81 0.15 -3.83
N ILE A 83 3.50 -0.79 -2.93
CA ILE A 83 4.16 -0.91 -1.63
C ILE A 83 5.66 -1.21 -1.82
N TYR A 84 6.01 -2.13 -2.71
CA TYR A 84 7.39 -2.45 -3.05
C TYR A 84 8.15 -1.21 -3.54
N ASN A 85 7.57 -0.47 -4.50
CA ASN A 85 8.18 0.74 -5.03
C ASN A 85 8.34 1.85 -3.96
N LEU A 86 7.38 1.97 -3.03
CA LEU A 86 7.48 2.88 -1.88
C LEU A 86 8.61 2.48 -0.92
N MET A 87 8.73 1.19 -0.60
CA MET A 87 9.82 0.69 0.25
C MET A 87 11.19 0.93 -0.40
N LYS A 88 11.33 0.61 -1.68
CA LYS A 88 12.55 0.86 -2.46
C LYS A 88 12.91 2.35 -2.54
N LYS A 89 11.91 3.25 -2.52
CA LYS A 89 12.16 4.69 -2.43
C LYS A 89 12.63 5.09 -1.02
N ARG A 90 11.97 4.59 0.03
CA ARG A 90 12.35 4.86 1.43
C ARG A 90 13.75 4.36 1.77
N GLU A 91 14.13 3.19 1.27
CA GLU A 91 15.46 2.63 1.47
C GLU A 91 16.53 3.52 0.85
N ARG A 92 16.32 3.98 -0.40
CA ARG A 92 17.22 4.96 -1.04
C ARG A 92 17.34 6.26 -0.27
N GLN A 93 16.23 6.75 0.32
CA GLN A 93 16.25 7.96 1.15
C GLN A 93 17.12 7.75 2.41
N ARG A 94 16.94 6.63 3.11
CA ARG A 94 17.75 6.27 4.29
C ARG A 94 19.24 6.12 3.94
N GLU A 95 19.56 5.50 2.80
CA GLU A 95 20.93 5.38 2.30
C GLU A 95 21.55 6.77 2.04
N THR A 96 20.77 7.68 1.46
CA THR A 96 21.22 9.05 1.16
C THR A 96 21.43 9.88 2.43
N GLU A 97 20.61 9.68 3.46
CA GLU A 97 20.75 10.34 4.76
C GLU A 97 22.01 9.87 5.49
N ARG A 98 22.29 8.56 5.51
CA ARG A 98 23.51 8.01 6.14
C ARG A 98 24.81 8.44 5.47
N GLN A 99 24.78 8.83 4.19
CA GLN A 99 25.95 9.33 3.46
C GLN A 99 26.19 10.84 3.67
N ARG A 100 25.27 11.54 4.34
CA ARG A 100 25.37 12.96 4.65
C ARG A 100 25.81 13.25 6.09
N ASP A 101 25.82 12.23 6.94
CA ASP A 101 26.41 12.23 8.28
C ASP A 101 27.87 11.75 8.20
#